data_AF-A0A383ECJ7-F1
#
_entry.id   AF-A0A383ECJ7-F1
#
_cell.length_a   1.000
_cell.length_b   1.000
_cell.length_c   1.000
_cell.angle_alpha   90.00
_cell.angle_beta   90.00
_cell.angle_gamma   90.00
#
_symmetry.space_group_name_H-M   'P 1'
#
loop_
_entity.id
_entity.type
_entity.pdbx_description
1 polymer ?
#
loop_
_entity_poly.entity_id
_entity_poly.type
_entity_poly.pdbx_seq_one_letter_code
_entity_poly.pdbx_strand_id
1 'polypeptide(L)'
;MPKRLWKVLEFTTTQIMMIAVVGPFFFIFFYMFWNSLKPDYLFFEPGTWVFEPMWSNYTDVLENSELFPNIVNSLIISGTATLIGLFCGLLTSYTVTRFNMRKLVMGILLTRMIPYITALVP
;
A
#
# COMPACT_ATOMS: atom_id res chain seq x y z
N MET A 1 23.15 -1.10 39.89
CA MET A 1 22.01 -0.44 39.20
C MET A 1 20.91 -1.48 38.95
N PRO A 2 19.65 -1.23 39.36
CA PRO A 2 18.62 -2.25 39.39
C PRO A 2 18.23 -2.69 37.97
N LYS A 3 18.18 -4.01 37.73
CA LYS A 3 17.84 -4.66 36.45
C LYS A 3 16.52 -4.19 35.81
N ARG A 4 15.66 -3.52 36.59
CA ARG A 4 14.42 -2.88 36.12
C ARG A 4 14.67 -1.63 35.26
N LEU A 5 15.68 -0.81 35.59
CA LEU A 5 15.99 0.41 34.83
C LEU A 5 16.50 0.10 33.42
N TRP A 6 17.29 -0.96 33.26
CA TRP A 6 17.78 -1.41 31.95
C TRP A 6 16.65 -1.86 31.03
N LYS A 7 15.69 -2.64 31.56
CA LYS A 7 14.49 -3.04 30.78
C LYS A 7 13.61 -1.87 30.40
N VAL A 8 13.47 -0.88 31.27
CA VAL A 8 12.71 0.34 30.96
C VAL A 8 13.40 1.15 29.88
N LEU A 9 14.73 1.30 29.94
CA LEU A 9 15.51 1.99 28.91
C LEU A 9 15.39 1.29 27.55
N GLU A 10 15.58 -0.03 27.49
CA GLU A 10 15.39 -0.83 26.26
C GLU A 10 13.97 -0.71 25.69
N PHE A 11 12.95 -0.71 26.55
CA PHE A 11 11.58 -0.51 26.11
C PHE A 11 11.37 0.92 25.55
N THR A 12 11.88 1.95 26.22
CA THR A 12 11.73 3.33 25.71
C THR A 12 12.48 3.56 24.40
N THR A 13 13.69 3.00 24.24
CA THR A 13 14.46 3.14 23.00
C THR A 13 13.80 2.40 21.83
N THR A 14 13.26 1.20 22.07
CA THR A 14 12.52 0.46 21.04
C THR A 14 11.24 1.18 20.62
N GLN A 15 10.50 1.79 21.55
CA GLN A 15 9.32 2.59 21.21
C GLN A 15 9.70 3.85 20.40
N ILE A 16 10.77 4.55 20.78
CA ILE A 16 11.24 5.72 20.04
C ILE A 16 11.67 5.33 18.62
N MET A 17 12.40 4.21 18.47
CA MET A 17 12.80 3.69 17.15
C MET A 17 11.58 3.29 16.31
N MET A 18 10.59 2.65 16.91
CA MET A 18 9.34 2.30 16.23
C MET A 18 8.62 3.55 15.71
N ILE A 19 8.44 4.56 16.56
CA ILE A 19 7.79 5.82 16.16
C ILE A 19 8.61 6.55 15.09
N ALA A 20 9.94 6.57 15.21
CA ALA A 20 10.81 7.20 14.23
C ALA A 20 10.70 6.55 12.84
N VAL A 21 10.53 5.22 12.78
CA VAL A 21 10.38 4.49 11.51
C VAL A 21 8.95 4.58 10.98
N VAL A 22 7.96 4.37 11.83
CA VAL A 22 6.55 4.20 11.44
C VAL A 22 5.83 5.56 11.30
N GLY A 23 6.20 6.56 12.11
CA GLY A 23 5.59 7.88 12.12
C GLY A 23 5.55 8.57 10.74
N PRO A 24 6.67 8.60 9.98
CA PRO A 24 6.68 9.17 8.64
C PRO A 24 5.70 8.50 7.66
N PHE A 25 5.44 7.19 7.80
CA PHE A 25 4.44 6.51 6.96
C PHE A 25 3.03 7.02 7.26
N PHE A 26 2.68 7.18 8.53
CA PHE A 26 1.39 7.74 8.93
C PHE A 26 1.24 9.22 8.55
N PHE A 27 2.33 9.98 8.50
CA PHE A 27 2.31 11.36 8.04
C PHE A 27 1.82 11.48 6.59
N ILE A 28 2.18 10.55 5.71
CA ILE A 28 1.68 10.54 4.31
C ILE A 28 0.17 10.39 4.27
N PHE A 29 -0.39 9.46 5.07
CA PHE A 29 -1.85 9.27 5.16
C PHE A 29 -2.56 10.46 5.77
N PHE A 30 -1.98 11.07 6.82
CA PHE A 30 -2.48 12.30 7.39
C PHE A 30 -2.51 13.43 6.35
N TYR A 31 -1.43 13.60 5.58
CA TYR A 31 -1.34 14.62 4.55
C TYR A 31 -2.34 14.38 3.40
N MET A 32 -2.54 13.11 3.01
CA MET A 32 -3.56 12.72 2.03
C MET A 32 -4.97 13.07 2.52
N PHE A 33 -5.30 12.76 3.77
CA PHE A 33 -6.57 13.15 4.38
C PHE A 33 -6.73 14.67 4.49
N TRP A 34 -5.69 15.37 4.93
CA TRP A 34 -5.70 16.83 5.05
C TRP A 34 -5.95 17.50 3.70
N ASN A 35 -5.31 17.04 2.62
CA ASN A 35 -5.53 17.58 1.28
C ASN A 35 -6.90 17.25 0.69
N SER A 36 -7.53 16.13 1.06
CA SER A 36 -8.87 15.80 0.57
C SER A 36 -9.93 16.82 0.97
N LEU A 37 -9.70 17.54 2.07
CA LEU A 37 -10.58 18.58 2.61
C LEU A 37 -10.29 19.96 2.01
N LYS A 38 -9.23 20.11 1.20
CA LYS A 38 -8.90 21.39 0.56
C LYS A 38 -9.83 21.65 -0.62
N PRO A 39 -10.22 22.90 -0.85
CA PRO A 39 -10.83 23.31 -2.13
C PRO A 39 -9.91 22.98 -3.32
N ASP A 40 -10.49 22.62 -4.46
CA ASP A 40 -9.75 22.18 -5.66
C ASP A 40 -8.65 23.16 -6.11
N TYR A 41 -8.90 24.47 -5.98
CA TYR A 41 -7.92 25.49 -6.38
C TYR A 41 -6.67 25.53 -5.48
N LEU A 42 -6.74 25.01 -4.25
CA LEU A 42 -5.61 24.91 -3.32
C LEU A 42 -4.92 23.54 -3.39
N PHE A 43 -5.41 22.61 -4.22
CA PHE A 43 -4.83 21.27 -4.33
C PHE A 43 -3.37 21.30 -4.82
N PHE A 44 -3.05 22.21 -5.74
CA PHE A 44 -1.70 22.39 -6.29
C PHE A 44 -0.82 23.35 -5.48
N GLU A 45 -1.32 23.88 -4.36
CA GLU A 45 -0.57 24.77 -3.46
C GLU A 45 -0.13 24.01 -2.20
N PRO A 46 1.07 23.40 -2.19
CA PRO A 46 1.52 22.58 -1.06
C PRO A 46 1.83 23.40 0.20
N GLY A 47 1.96 24.73 0.09
CA GLY A 47 2.30 25.62 1.21
C GLY A 47 1.12 26.03 2.10
N THR A 48 -0.12 25.78 1.68
CA THR A 48 -1.31 26.23 2.42
C THR A 48 -1.76 25.17 3.42
N TRP A 49 -1.42 25.37 4.70
CA TRP A 49 -1.84 24.49 5.80
C TRP A 49 -3.13 24.95 6.46
N VAL A 50 -3.51 26.22 6.31
CA VAL A 50 -4.74 26.81 6.84
C VAL A 50 -5.68 27.06 5.67
N PHE A 51 -6.84 26.42 5.69
CA PHE A 51 -7.90 26.56 4.70
C PHE A 51 -9.25 26.28 5.37
N GLU A 52 -10.35 26.66 4.72
CA GLU A 52 -11.69 26.31 5.17
C GLU A 52 -12.00 24.85 4.74
N PRO A 53 -12.20 23.92 5.67
CA PRO A 53 -12.40 22.51 5.34
C PRO A 53 -13.70 22.33 4.55
N MET A 54 -13.58 21.81 3.33
CA MET A 54 -14.67 21.66 2.39
C MET A 54 -15.17 20.21 2.35
N TRP A 55 -16.29 19.96 3.04
CA TRP A 55 -16.94 18.65 3.04
C TRP A 55 -17.69 18.34 1.73
N SER A 56 -17.96 19.36 0.91
CA SER A 56 -18.65 19.18 -0.38
C SER A 56 -17.84 18.30 -1.34
N ASN A 57 -16.51 18.27 -1.25
CA ASN A 57 -15.67 17.36 -2.02
C ASN A 57 -16.09 15.89 -1.84
N TYR A 58 -16.52 15.50 -0.63
CA TYR A 58 -16.98 14.15 -0.36
C TYR A 58 -18.38 13.90 -0.90
N THR A 59 -19.30 14.86 -0.78
CA THR A 59 -20.66 14.73 -1.34
C THR A 59 -20.61 14.69 -2.87
N ASP A 60 -19.75 15.50 -3.48
CA ASP A 60 -19.59 15.58 -4.93
C ASP A 60 -19.04 14.27 -5.50
N VAL A 61 -18.09 13.62 -4.82
CA VAL A 61 -17.58 12.31 -5.23
C VAL A 61 -18.61 11.20 -5.01
N LEU A 62 -19.47 11.31 -3.99
CA LEU A 62 -20.51 10.31 -3.75
C LEU A 62 -21.69 10.42 -4.73
N GLU A 63 -22.04 11.62 -5.16
CA GLU A 63 -23.19 11.87 -6.05
C GLU A 63 -22.81 11.93 -7.53
N ASN A 64 -21.69 12.57 -7.88
CA ASN A 64 -21.31 12.83 -9.27
C ASN A 64 -20.26 11.87 -9.82
N SER A 65 -19.61 11.07 -8.96
CA SER A 65 -18.61 10.11 -9.41
C SER A 65 -19.11 8.66 -9.32
N GLU A 66 -18.61 7.82 -10.22
CA GLU A 66 -18.83 6.38 -10.23
C GLU A 66 -18.01 5.65 -9.15
N LEU A 67 -17.92 6.22 -7.94
CA LEU A 67 -17.07 5.69 -6.87
C LEU A 67 -17.49 4.27 -6.48
N PHE A 68 -18.79 4.04 -6.24
CA PHE A 68 -19.29 2.74 -5.81
C PHE A 68 -19.04 1.61 -6.84
N PRO A 69 -19.42 1.75 -8.13
CA PRO A 69 -19.11 0.73 -9.12
C PRO A 69 -17.60 0.55 -9.32
N ASN A 70 -16.78 1.60 -9.22
CA ASN A 70 -15.33 1.49 -9.31
C ASN A 70 -14.71 0.67 -8.17
N ILE A 71 -15.21 0.84 -6.95
CA ILE A 71 -14.77 0.02 -5.79
C ILE A 71 -15.16 -1.44 -6.02
N VAL A 72 -16.39 -1.70 -6.45
CA VAL A 72 -16.86 -3.08 -6.71
C VAL A 72 -16.07 -3.73 -7.84
N ASN A 73 -15.86 -3.04 -8.95
CA ASN A 73 -15.06 -3.54 -10.07
C ASN A 73 -13.63 -3.86 -9.64
N SER A 74 -12.99 -2.97 -8.89
CA SER A 74 -11.63 -3.18 -8.37
C SER A 74 -11.57 -4.36 -7.40
N LEU A 75 -12.58 -4.53 -6.54
CA LEU A 75 -12.67 -5.66 -5.61
C LEU A 75 -12.83 -6.98 -6.35
N ILE A 76 -13.70 -7.03 -7.37
CA ILE A 76 -13.90 -8.22 -8.19
C ILE A 76 -12.63 -8.56 -8.97
N ILE A 77 -12.02 -7.60 -9.65
CA ILE A 77 -10.82 -7.83 -10.46
C ILE A 77 -9.64 -8.26 -9.57
N SER A 78 -9.37 -7.53 -8.49
CA SER A 78 -8.26 -7.86 -7.58
C SER A 78 -8.50 -9.18 -6.85
N GLY A 79 -9.72 -9.45 -6.40
CA GLY A 79 -10.09 -10.70 -5.74
C GLY A 79 -9.95 -11.91 -6.67
N THR A 80 -10.51 -11.83 -7.87
CA THR A 80 -10.41 -12.91 -8.86
C THR A 80 -8.96 -13.15 -9.31
N ALA A 81 -8.19 -12.09 -9.58
CA ALA A 81 -6.78 -12.19 -9.91
C ALA A 81 -5.97 -12.84 -8.78
N THR A 82 -6.25 -12.48 -7.52
CA THR A 82 -5.57 -13.08 -6.35
C THR A 82 -5.93 -14.55 -6.19
N LEU A 83 -7.19 -14.94 -6.37
CA LEU A 83 -7.63 -16.33 -6.26
C LEU A 83 -7.00 -17.21 -7.35
N ILE A 84 -7.02 -16.75 -8.60
CA ILE A 84 -6.39 -17.46 -9.72
C ILE A 84 -4.88 -17.57 -9.50
N GLY A 85 -4.24 -16.46 -9.12
CA GLY A 85 -2.80 -16.42 -8.83
C GLY A 85 -2.41 -17.34 -7.68
N LEU A 86 -3.21 -17.39 -6.61
CA LEU A 86 -3.01 -18.28 -5.47
C LEU A 86 -3.18 -19.75 -5.89
N PHE A 87 -4.23 -20.08 -6.62
CA PHE A 87 -4.48 -21.45 -7.08
C PHE A 87 -3.31 -21.98 -7.92
N CYS A 88 -2.90 -21.24 -8.95
CA CYS A 88 -1.76 -21.60 -9.80
C CYS A 88 -0.43 -21.59 -9.02
N GLY A 89 -0.25 -20.63 -8.12
CA GLY A 89 0.95 -20.51 -7.29
C GLY A 89 1.12 -21.67 -6.33
N LEU A 90 0.04 -22.15 -5.70
CA LEU A 90 0.05 -23.30 -4.80
C LEU A 90 0.41 -24.59 -5.54
N LEU A 91 -0.23 -24.84 -6.68
CA LEU A 91 0.10 -25.97 -7.57
C LEU A 91 1.59 -25.97 -7.97
N THR A 92 2.10 -24.79 -8.36
CA THR A 92 3.50 -24.63 -8.75
C THR A 92 4.45 -24.84 -7.57
N SER A 93 4.14 -24.29 -6.39
CA SER A 93 4.97 -24.45 -5.19
C SER A 93 5.08 -25.92 -4.76
N TYR A 94 3.97 -26.65 -4.79
CA TYR A 94 3.95 -28.07 -4.45
C TYR A 94 4.83 -28.92 -5.38
N THR A 95 4.71 -28.72 -6.69
CA THR A 95 5.51 -29.48 -7.67
C THR A 95 7.00 -29.15 -7.58
N VAL A 96 7.33 -27.86 -7.47
CA VAL A 96 8.72 -27.39 -7.35
C VAL A 96 9.41 -27.97 -6.12
N THR A 97 8.74 -27.97 -4.97
CA THR A 97 9.32 -28.48 -3.71
C THR A 97 9.43 -29.99 -3.72
N ARG A 98 8.41 -30.70 -4.23
CA ARG A 98 8.43 -32.17 -4.30
C ARG A 98 9.50 -32.72 -5.24
N PHE A 99 9.72 -32.08 -6.39
CA PHE A 99 10.65 -32.55 -7.42
C PHE A 99 11.96 -31.74 -7.48
N ASN A 100 12.19 -30.84 -6.53
CA ASN A 100 13.39 -30.00 -6.39
C ASN A 100 13.79 -29.28 -7.70
N MET A 101 12.81 -28.69 -8.41
CA MET A 101 12.99 -28.10 -9.75
C MET A 101 13.64 -26.70 -9.71
N ARG A 102 14.90 -26.63 -9.29
CA ARG A 102 15.63 -25.35 -9.09
C ARG A 102 15.73 -24.46 -10.34
N LYS A 103 15.88 -25.05 -11.54
CA LYS A 103 15.95 -24.30 -12.81
C LYS A 103 14.64 -23.59 -13.15
N LEU A 104 13.50 -24.21 -12.86
CA LEU A 104 12.18 -23.63 -13.09
C LEU A 104 11.94 -22.41 -12.19
N VAL A 105 12.32 -22.52 -10.90
CA VAL A 105 12.26 -21.40 -9.96
C VAL A 105 13.11 -20.23 -10.43
N MET A 106 14.34 -20.48 -10.86
CA MET A 106 15.21 -19.44 -11.41
C MET A 106 14.59 -18.77 -12.63
N GLY A 107 13.98 -19.53 -13.54
CA GLY A 107 13.26 -18.98 -14.69
C GLY A 107 12.11 -18.06 -14.30
N ILE A 108 11.27 -18.47 -13.34
CA ILE A 108 10.13 -17.66 -12.85
C ILE A 108 10.62 -16.38 -12.16
N LEU A 109 11.75 -16.42 -11.45
CA LEU A 109 12.32 -15.23 -10.82
C LEU A 109 12.82 -14.23 -11.87
N LEU A 110 13.49 -14.70 -12.92
CA LEU A 110 13.97 -13.84 -14.00
C LEU A 110 12.81 -13.15 -14.72
N THR A 111 11.69 -13.83 -14.98
CA THR A 111 10.52 -13.21 -15.61
C THR A 111 9.88 -12.13 -14.74
N ARG A 112 9.91 -12.28 -13.42
CA ARG A 112 9.39 -11.27 -12.46
C ARG A 112 10.27 -10.02 -12.33
N MET A 113 11.52 -10.06 -12.80
CA MET A 113 12.42 -8.90 -12.82
C MET A 113 12.21 -8.01 -14.04
N ILE A 114 11.53 -8.51 -15.09
CA ILE A 114 11.23 -7.73 -16.28
C ILE A 114 10.21 -6.64 -15.91
N PRO A 115 10.49 -5.35 -16.16
CA PRO A 115 9.56 -4.28 -15.85
C PRO A 115 8.30 -4.42 -16.69
N TYR A 116 7.14 -4.55 -16.05
CA TYR A 116 5.87 -4.72 -16.76
C TYR A 116 5.57 -3.60 -17.76
N ILE A 117 6.04 -2.37 -17.47
CA ILE A 117 5.85 -1.19 -18.31
C ILE A 117 6.46 -1.37 -19.71
N THR A 118 7.58 -2.10 -19.86
CA THR A 118 8.22 -2.29 -21.18
C THR A 118 7.45 -3.24 -22.09
N ALA A 119 6.52 -4.03 -21.55
CA ALA A 119 5.65 -4.89 -22.35
C ALA A 119 4.37 -4.18 -22.81
N LEU A 120 4.07 -2.99 -22.25
CA LEU A 120 2.82 -2.28 -22.45
C LEU A 120 2.94 -1.16 -23.51
N VAL A 121 4.16 -0.64 -23.72
CA VAL A 121 4.47 0.30 -24.80
C VAL A 121 4.99 -0.51 -26.01
N PRO A 122 4.36 -0.40 -27.20
CA PRO A 122 4.76 -1.15 -28.39
C PRO A 122 6.14 -0.73 -28.93
#